data_AF-A0A2A2JGV4-F1
#
_entry.id   AF-A0A2A2JGV4-F1
#
_cell.length_a   1.000
_cell.length_b   1.000
_cell.length_c   1.000
_cell.angle_alpha   90.00
_cell.angle_beta   90.00
_cell.angle_gamma   90.00
#
_symmetry.space_group_name_H-M   'P 1'
#
loop_
_entity.id
_entity.type
_entity.pdbx_description
1 polymer ?
#
loop_
_entity_poly.entity_id
_entity_poly.type
_entity_poly.pdbx_seq_one_letter_code
_entity_poly.pdbx_strand_id
1 'polypeptide(L)'
;MKLSLLIFLVTTYGAMGKKGIAHKKTCEPHNPSFKICCNGVLQNKGINNECCGTEAYDSTFKICCYGVVQNRGLNKECCGTEPFNPEMKMCCKGHLHYRRLNKECCGTEPFNPEMKMCCKGQLHYRGLNKACCGREPFNPDFKMCCNEKLYTRKPGYVC
;
A
#
# COMPACT_ATOMS: atom_id res chain seq x y z
N MET A 1 -55.43 43.25 -42.94
CA MET A 1 -55.86 44.38 -42.09
C MET A 1 -55.16 44.28 -40.76
N LYS A 2 -54.39 45.33 -40.43
CA LYS A 2 -53.91 45.83 -39.13
C LYS A 2 -53.52 44.80 -38.04
N LEU A 3 -52.23 44.66 -37.68
CA LEU A 3 -51.41 45.56 -36.83
C LEU A 3 -51.86 45.48 -35.35
N SER A 4 -51.14 44.77 -34.48
CA SER A 4 -50.30 45.30 -33.37
C SER A 4 -50.49 44.33 -32.17
N LEU A 5 -49.59 44.07 -31.22
CA LEU A 5 -48.42 44.79 -30.72
C LEU A 5 -47.50 43.81 -29.94
N LEU A 6 -46.19 43.92 -30.20
CA LEU A 6 -44.99 43.70 -29.37
C LEU A 6 -45.13 43.34 -27.87
N ILE A 7 -44.23 42.47 -27.39
CA ILE A 7 -43.26 42.78 -26.29
C ILE A 7 -41.97 41.96 -26.51
N PHE A 8 -40.86 42.69 -26.59
CA PHE A 8 -39.47 42.22 -26.53
C PHE A 8 -39.13 41.71 -25.13
N LEU A 9 -38.38 40.60 -25.00
CA LEU A 9 -37.26 40.52 -24.05
C LEU A 9 -36.20 39.54 -24.57
N VAL A 10 -35.05 40.11 -24.93
CA VAL A 10 -33.75 39.46 -25.07
C VAL A 10 -33.37 38.85 -23.72
N THR A 11 -32.86 37.61 -23.68
CA THR A 11 -31.70 37.27 -22.84
C THR A 11 -31.07 35.94 -23.26
N THR A 12 -29.80 36.04 -23.61
CA THR A 12 -28.83 34.97 -23.78
C THR A 12 -28.61 34.21 -22.46
N TYR A 13 -28.89 32.91 -22.42
CA TYR A 13 -28.34 31.98 -21.43
C TYR A 13 -28.08 30.68 -22.19
N GLY A 14 -26.84 30.33 -22.55
CA GLY A 14 -25.71 30.14 -21.65
C GLY A 14 -25.41 28.65 -21.68
N ALA A 15 -24.42 28.26 -22.48
CA ALA A 15 -23.94 26.88 -22.53
C ALA A 15 -23.48 26.44 -21.13
N MET A 16 -24.14 25.45 -20.54
CA MET A 16 -23.66 24.80 -19.33
C MET A 16 -23.28 23.36 -19.68
N GLY A 17 -21.97 23.17 -19.87
CA GLY A 17 -21.37 21.85 -20.01
C GLY A 17 -21.66 20.98 -18.80
N LYS A 18 -22.08 19.75 -19.05
CA LYS A 18 -22.26 18.71 -18.01
C LYS A 18 -20.89 18.36 -17.43
N LYS A 19 -20.44 19.10 -16.42
CA LYS A 19 -19.35 18.65 -15.55
C LYS A 19 -19.92 17.49 -14.72
N GLY A 20 -19.51 16.27 -15.04
CA GLY A 20 -19.85 15.09 -14.26
C GLY A 20 -19.44 15.30 -12.81
N ILE A 21 -20.44 15.41 -11.93
CA ILE A 21 -20.22 15.45 -10.48
C ILE A 21 -19.78 14.04 -10.12
N ALA A 22 -18.51 13.86 -9.77
CA ALA A 22 -18.08 12.66 -9.06
C ALA A 22 -18.85 12.66 -7.73
N HIS A 23 -19.89 11.84 -7.63
CA HIS A 23 -20.61 11.61 -6.39
C HIS A 23 -19.60 11.07 -5.37
N LYS A 24 -19.13 11.95 -4.49
CA LYS A 24 -18.42 11.56 -3.27
C LYS A 24 -19.33 10.54 -2.59
N LYS A 25 -18.87 9.29 -2.42
CA LYS A 25 -19.64 8.24 -1.73
C LYS A 25 -19.78 8.64 -0.26
N THR A 26 -20.77 9.46 0.04
CA THR A 26 -21.07 9.98 1.38
C THR A 26 -22.43 9.46 1.80
N CYS A 27 -22.54 9.02 3.04
CA CYS A 27 -23.84 8.72 3.61
C CYS A 27 -24.63 10.02 3.83
N GLU A 28 -25.96 9.89 3.82
CA GLU A 28 -26.88 10.93 4.28
C GLU A 28 -26.65 11.28 5.76
N PRO A 29 -27.15 12.45 6.22
CA PRO A 29 -27.12 12.81 7.63
C PRO A 29 -27.69 11.70 8.52
N HIS A 30 -26.94 11.30 9.54
CA HIS A 30 -27.31 10.23 10.46
C HIS A 30 -26.86 10.58 11.87
N ASN A 31 -27.47 9.92 12.86
CA ASN A 31 -27.07 10.11 14.24
C ASN A 31 -25.78 9.31 14.53
N PRO A 32 -24.67 9.98 14.87
CA PRO A 32 -23.38 9.33 15.10
C PRO A 32 -23.32 8.57 16.44
N SER A 33 -24.37 8.60 17.26
CA SER A 33 -24.45 7.80 18.49
C SER A 33 -24.74 6.33 18.22
N PHE A 34 -25.43 6.00 17.13
CA PHE A 34 -25.81 4.62 16.79
C PHE A 34 -25.55 4.20 15.33
N LYS A 35 -25.12 5.13 14.46
CA LYS A 35 -24.70 4.83 13.08
C LYS A 35 -23.27 5.26 12.82
N ILE A 36 -22.63 4.58 11.86
CA ILE A 36 -21.33 4.92 11.29
C ILE A 36 -21.42 4.78 9.77
N CYS A 37 -20.73 5.63 9.01
CA CYS A 37 -20.67 5.56 7.56
C CYS A 37 -19.34 4.94 7.11
N CYS A 38 -19.39 3.77 6.47
CA CYS A 38 -18.22 3.11 5.90
C CYS A 38 -18.32 3.13 4.37
N ASN A 39 -17.43 3.88 3.70
CA ASN A 39 -17.39 4.03 2.24
C ASN A 39 -18.75 4.28 1.55
N GLY A 40 -19.59 5.11 2.18
CA GLY A 40 -20.90 5.49 1.67
C GLY A 40 -22.04 4.55 2.05
N VAL A 41 -21.79 3.52 2.88
CA VAL A 41 -22.82 2.62 3.41
C VAL A 41 -22.98 2.87 4.90
N LEU A 42 -24.22 3.09 5.34
CA LEU A 42 -24.56 3.22 6.76
C LEU A 42 -24.54 1.86 7.45
N GLN A 43 -23.79 1.78 8.54
CA GLN A 43 -23.66 0.61 9.40
C GLN A 43 -24.11 0.95 10.82
N ASN A 44 -24.38 -0.09 11.62
CA ASN A 44 -24.64 0.09 13.04
C ASN A 44 -23.34 0.39 13.78
N LYS A 45 -23.38 1.35 14.70
CA LYS A 45 -22.24 1.69 15.55
C LYS A 45 -22.22 0.79 16.78
N GLY A 46 -21.19 -0.05 16.92
CA GLY A 46 -20.78 -0.73 18.15
C GLY A 46 -19.90 0.15 19.06
N ILE A 47 -19.02 -0.45 19.85
CA ILE A 47 -18.18 0.28 20.80
C ILE A 47 -16.90 0.78 20.12
N ASN A 48 -16.04 -0.13 19.65
CA ASN A 48 -14.74 0.19 19.06
C ASN A 48 -14.76 0.02 17.53
N ASN A 49 -15.64 0.78 16.85
CA ASN A 49 -15.85 0.57 15.41
C ASN A 49 -14.73 1.16 14.55
N GLU A 50 -14.28 0.35 13.61
CA GLU A 50 -13.49 0.77 12.46
C GLU A 50 -14.19 0.30 11.18
N CYS A 51 -13.83 0.89 10.03
CA CYS A 51 -14.36 0.50 8.74
C CYS A 51 -13.36 -0.37 7.97
N CYS A 52 -13.84 -1.47 7.40
CA CYS A 52 -13.14 -2.27 6.41
C CYS A 52 -13.94 -2.23 5.10
N GLY A 53 -13.55 -1.34 4.18
CA GLY A 53 -14.38 -1.08 3.01
C GLY A 53 -15.73 -0.48 3.42
N THR A 54 -16.83 -1.15 3.08
CA THR A 54 -18.21 -0.74 3.43
C THR A 54 -18.73 -1.35 4.73
N GLU A 55 -17.96 -2.23 5.37
CA GLU A 55 -18.34 -2.94 6.58
C GLU A 55 -17.74 -2.27 7.82
N ALA A 56 -18.53 -2.13 8.88
CA ALA A 56 -18.04 -1.72 10.20
C ALA A 56 -17.72 -2.95 11.03
N TYR A 57 -16.62 -2.92 11.78
CA TYR A 57 -16.20 -4.01 12.66
C TYR A 57 -15.69 -3.49 14.00
N ASP A 58 -15.77 -4.31 15.05
CA ASP A 58 -15.18 -3.99 16.36
C ASP A 58 -13.69 -4.34 16.37
N SER A 59 -12.83 -3.33 16.46
CA SER A 59 -11.38 -3.50 16.39
C SER A 59 -10.77 -4.14 17.65
N THR A 60 -11.56 -4.36 18.71
CA THR A 60 -11.14 -5.18 19.85
C THR A 60 -10.97 -6.64 19.44
N PHE A 61 -11.89 -7.15 18.60
CA PHE A 61 -11.99 -8.58 18.29
C PHE A 61 -11.64 -8.90 16.84
N LYS A 62 -11.69 -7.90 15.96
CA LYS A 62 -11.46 -8.05 14.51
C LYS A 62 -10.36 -7.11 14.03
N ILE A 63 -9.84 -7.40 12.84
CA ILE A 63 -8.83 -6.61 12.14
C ILE A 63 -9.14 -6.62 10.64
N CYS A 64 -8.96 -5.49 9.96
CA CYS A 64 -9.12 -5.40 8.51
C CYS A 64 -7.77 -5.59 7.81
N CYS A 65 -7.63 -6.65 7.02
CA CYS A 65 -6.45 -6.91 6.20
C CYS A 65 -6.84 -6.86 4.72
N TYR A 66 -6.36 -5.84 4.01
CA TYR A 66 -6.58 -5.64 2.57
C TYR A 66 -8.07 -5.72 2.17
N GLY A 67 -8.94 -5.10 2.99
CA GLY A 67 -10.38 -5.06 2.74
C GLY A 67 -11.16 -6.28 3.22
N VAL A 68 -10.50 -7.24 3.88
CA VAL A 68 -11.14 -8.42 4.47
C VAL A 68 -11.10 -8.33 5.99
N VAL A 69 -12.26 -8.40 6.64
CA VAL A 69 -12.37 -8.46 8.11
C VAL A 69 -12.02 -9.87 8.58
N GLN A 70 -11.09 -9.97 9.52
CA GLN A 70 -10.61 -11.22 10.10
C GLN A 70 -10.64 -11.17 11.63
N ASN A 71 -10.55 -12.33 12.28
CA ASN A 71 -10.39 -12.41 13.73
C ASN A 71 -9.03 -11.85 14.15
N ARG A 72 -9.03 -10.95 15.15
CA ARG A 72 -7.82 -10.31 15.65
C ARG A 72 -6.98 -11.28 16.47
N GLY A 73 -7.55 -11.92 17.50
CA GLY A 73 -6.79 -12.76 18.42
C GLY A 73 -5.56 -12.00 18.97
N LEU A 74 -4.37 -12.59 18.84
CA LEU A 74 -3.09 -11.96 19.19
C LEU A 74 -2.42 -11.23 18.01
N ASN A 75 -3.07 -11.20 16.85
CA ASN A 75 -2.51 -10.62 15.64
C ASN A 75 -2.51 -9.09 15.71
N LYS A 76 -1.45 -8.49 15.20
CA LYS A 76 -1.23 -7.03 15.24
C LYS A 76 -1.01 -6.44 13.85
N GLU A 77 -0.57 -7.25 12.89
CA GLU A 77 -0.20 -6.84 11.54
C GLU A 77 -0.87 -7.71 10.49
N CYS A 78 -0.83 -7.29 9.22
CA CYS A 78 -1.39 -8.01 8.08
C CYS A 78 -0.30 -8.35 7.06
N CYS A 79 -0.34 -9.57 6.52
CA CYS A 79 0.45 -10.01 5.39
C CYS A 79 -0.50 -10.38 4.25
N GLY A 80 -0.73 -9.43 3.33
CA GLY A 80 -1.90 -9.52 2.46
C GLY A 80 -3.19 -9.59 3.30
N THR A 81 -4.12 -10.45 2.96
CA THR A 81 -5.39 -10.62 3.69
C THR A 81 -5.25 -11.39 5.01
N GLU A 82 -4.06 -11.93 5.34
CA GLU A 82 -3.87 -12.75 6.53
C GLU A 82 -3.29 -11.93 7.70
N PRO A 83 -3.99 -11.82 8.84
CA PRO A 83 -3.44 -11.20 10.03
C PRO A 83 -2.41 -12.10 10.72
N PHE A 84 -1.37 -11.52 11.30
CA PHE A 84 -0.34 -12.26 12.03
C PHE A 84 0.17 -11.51 13.28
N ASN A 85 0.73 -12.27 14.22
CA ASN A 85 1.49 -11.73 15.35
C ASN A 85 2.96 -11.49 14.93
N PRO A 86 3.44 -10.24 14.89
CA PRO A 86 4.81 -9.92 14.47
C PRO A 86 5.89 -10.40 15.44
N GLU A 87 5.54 -10.85 16.64
CA GLU A 87 6.47 -11.53 17.56
C GLU A 87 6.77 -12.96 17.10
N MET A 88 5.80 -13.62 16.44
CA MET A 88 5.90 -15.03 16.02
C MET A 88 6.21 -15.21 14.54
N LYS A 89 5.74 -14.28 13.70
CA LYS A 89 5.84 -14.34 12.24
C LYS A 89 6.41 -13.04 11.67
N MET A 90 6.82 -13.09 10.42
CA MET A 90 7.22 -11.94 9.61
C MET A 90 6.60 -12.08 8.22
N CYS A 91 6.43 -10.97 7.51
CA CYS A 91 5.87 -10.94 6.18
C CYS A 91 6.91 -10.48 5.15
N CYS A 92 7.19 -11.29 4.13
CA CYS A 92 8.04 -10.93 3.00
C CYS A 92 7.19 -10.86 1.74
N LYS A 93 6.94 -9.64 1.23
CA LYS A 93 6.12 -9.39 0.02
C LYS A 93 4.79 -10.20 -0.03
N GLY A 94 4.06 -10.25 1.09
CA GLY A 94 2.78 -10.96 1.16
C GLY A 94 2.89 -12.46 1.51
N HIS A 95 4.10 -12.98 1.74
CA HIS A 95 4.31 -14.34 2.22
C HIS A 95 4.67 -14.36 3.70
N LEU A 96 3.93 -15.13 4.49
CA LEU A 96 4.18 -15.30 5.91
C LEU A 96 5.27 -16.33 6.17
N HIS A 97 6.16 -15.98 7.09
CA HIS A 97 7.23 -16.83 7.56
C HIS A 97 7.28 -16.80 9.08
N TYR A 98 7.77 -17.87 9.70
CA TYR A 98 8.09 -17.82 11.13
C TYR A 98 9.22 -16.83 11.38
N ARG A 99 9.05 -16.00 12.40
CA ARG A 99 10.09 -15.08 12.83
C ARG A 99 11.24 -15.88 13.40
N ARG A 100 12.44 -15.60 12.92
CA ARG A 100 13.71 -16.10 13.47
C ARG A 100 14.63 -14.91 13.66
N LEU A 101 15.55 -15.00 14.61
CA LEU A 101 16.56 -13.96 14.83
C LEU A 101 17.40 -13.77 13.56
N ASN A 102 17.84 -12.53 13.33
CA ASN A 102 18.71 -12.14 12.23
C ASN A 102 18.18 -12.58 10.86
N LYS A 103 16.89 -12.31 10.59
CA LYS A 103 16.28 -12.53 9.27
C LYS A 103 15.80 -11.22 8.66
N GLU A 104 16.18 -11.01 7.41
CA GLU A 104 15.69 -9.93 6.54
C GLU A 104 14.95 -10.52 5.35
N CYS A 105 14.12 -9.75 4.67
CA CYS A 105 13.42 -10.22 3.46
C CYS A 105 14.20 -9.88 2.19
N CYS A 106 14.32 -10.84 1.29
CA CYS A 106 14.70 -10.63 -0.11
C CYS A 106 13.59 -11.13 -1.01
N GLY A 107 12.78 -10.21 -1.53
CA GLY A 107 11.57 -10.60 -2.22
C GLY A 107 10.57 -11.26 -1.27
N THR A 108 10.17 -12.49 -1.59
CA THR A 108 9.23 -13.29 -0.80
C THR A 108 9.92 -14.13 0.27
N GLU A 109 11.25 -14.19 0.29
CA GLU A 109 12.01 -15.13 1.12
C GLU A 109 12.81 -14.43 2.22
N PRO A 110 12.77 -14.92 3.47
CA PRO A 110 13.65 -14.46 4.53
C PRO A 110 15.06 -15.05 4.39
N PHE A 111 16.09 -14.29 4.71
CA PHE A 111 17.49 -14.72 4.68
C PHE A 111 18.28 -14.20 5.89
N ASN A 112 19.36 -14.89 6.26
CA ASN A 112 20.31 -14.35 7.24
C ASN A 112 21.27 -13.38 6.53
N PRO A 113 21.29 -12.08 6.86
CA PRO A 113 22.17 -11.10 6.24
C PRO A 113 23.66 -11.31 6.52
N GLU A 114 24.03 -12.14 7.49
CA GLU A 114 25.43 -12.54 7.74
C GLU A 114 25.92 -13.55 6.68
N MET A 115 25.05 -14.45 6.23
CA MET A 115 25.40 -15.53 5.29
C MET A 115 25.12 -15.16 3.84
N LYS A 116 24.08 -14.34 3.63
CA LYS A 116 23.55 -14.00 2.32
C LYS A 116 23.36 -12.50 2.19
N MET A 117 23.20 -12.03 0.96
CA MET A 117 22.85 -10.65 0.65
C MET A 117 21.78 -10.64 -0.44
N CYS A 118 20.99 -9.56 -0.49
CA CYS A 118 19.92 -9.37 -1.45
C CYS A 118 20.28 -8.28 -2.46
N CYS A 119 20.41 -8.63 -3.73
CA CYS A 119 20.66 -7.68 -4.81
C CYS A 119 19.44 -7.62 -5.74
N LYS A 120 18.71 -6.50 -5.71
CA LYS A 120 17.47 -6.29 -6.49
C LYS A 120 16.48 -7.47 -6.42
N GLY A 121 16.32 -8.04 -5.21
CA GLY A 121 15.39 -9.15 -4.96
C GLY A 121 15.94 -10.54 -5.27
N GLN A 122 17.22 -10.65 -5.67
CA GLN A 122 17.90 -11.93 -5.84
C GLN A 122 18.82 -12.21 -4.64
N LEU A 123 18.74 -13.43 -4.10
CA LEU A 123 19.59 -13.86 -3.00
C LEU A 123 20.92 -14.40 -3.51
N HIS A 124 22.00 -13.96 -2.88
CA HIS A 124 23.35 -14.44 -3.12
C HIS A 124 24.04 -14.78 -1.81
N TYR A 125 24.99 -15.71 -1.83
CA TYR A 125 25.89 -15.90 -0.70
C TYR A 125 26.77 -14.67 -0.53
N ARG A 126 26.93 -14.21 0.72
CA ARG A 126 27.69 -12.99 1.02
C ARG A 126 29.16 -13.18 0.65
N GLY A 127 29.80 -14.26 1.12
CA GLY A 127 31.22 -14.51 0.85
C GLY A 127 32.09 -13.28 1.15
N LEU A 128 32.89 -12.84 0.18
CA LEU A 128 33.68 -11.60 0.26
C LEU A 128 32.95 -10.36 -0.28
N ASN A 129 31.73 -10.50 -0.78
CA ASN A 129 31.00 -9.40 -1.37
C ASN A 129 30.50 -8.44 -0.29
N LYS A 130 30.57 -7.15 -0.59
CA LYS A 130 30.17 -6.07 0.34
C LYS A 130 29.08 -5.18 -0.23
N ALA A 131 28.85 -5.21 -1.56
CA ALA A 131 27.91 -4.34 -2.25
C ALA A 131 27.24 -5.06 -3.43
N CYS A 132 26.15 -4.48 -3.94
CA CYS A 132 25.46 -4.93 -5.15
C CYS A 132 25.68 -3.95 -6.30
N CYS A 133 25.86 -4.48 -7.51
CA CYS A 133 25.82 -3.75 -8.76
C CYS A 133 24.64 -4.28 -9.59
N GLY A 134 23.51 -3.59 -9.53
CA GLY A 134 22.25 -4.14 -10.05
C GLY A 134 21.86 -5.40 -9.27
N ARG A 135 21.78 -6.54 -9.98
CA ARG A 135 21.52 -7.86 -9.38
C ARG A 135 22.78 -8.60 -8.94
N GLU A 136 23.97 -8.14 -9.32
CA GLU A 136 25.20 -8.88 -9.07
C GLU A 136 25.90 -8.42 -7.79
N PRO A 137 26.25 -9.33 -6.86
CA PRO A 137 27.06 -8.99 -5.70
C PRO A 137 28.52 -8.79 -6.11
N PHE A 138 29.21 -7.85 -5.46
CA PHE A 138 30.64 -7.64 -5.69
C PHE A 138 31.37 -7.15 -4.44
N ASN A 139 32.70 -7.31 -4.45
CA ASN A 139 33.58 -6.67 -3.48
C ASN A 139 34.16 -5.37 -4.09
N PRO A 140 33.89 -4.19 -3.49
CA PRO A 140 34.40 -2.90 -3.96
C PRO A 140 35.93 -2.74 -3.88
N ASP A 141 36.63 -3.65 -3.18
CA ASP A 141 38.10 -3.69 -3.15
C ASP A 141 38.67 -4.12 -4.52
N PHE A 142 37.95 -4.96 -5.28
CA PHE A 142 38.42 -5.55 -6.55
C PHE A 142 37.66 -5.06 -7.79
N LYS A 143 36.41 -4.61 -7.61
CA LYS A 143 35.54 -4.17 -8.71
C LYS A 143 34.90 -2.81 -8.41
N MET A 144 34.47 -2.11 -9.46
CA MET A 144 33.64 -0.92 -9.38
C MET A 144 32.34 -1.15 -10.15
N CYS A 145 31.27 -0.45 -9.76
CA CYS A 145 29.96 -0.52 -10.41
C CYS A 145 29.68 0.81 -11.11
N CYS A 146 29.39 0.77 -12.41
CA CYS A 146 29.03 1.95 -13.19
C CYS A 146 27.80 1.64 -14.03
N ASN A 147 26.70 2.37 -13.82
CA ASN A 147 25.43 2.13 -14.50
C ASN A 147 25.02 0.64 -14.49
N GLU A 148 25.10 0.02 -13.30
CA GLU A 148 24.78 -1.39 -13.05
C GLU A 148 25.66 -2.43 -13.77
N LYS A 149 26.79 -2.00 -14.35
CA LYS A 149 27.81 -2.89 -14.92
C LYS A 149 29.05 -2.92 -14.04
N LEU A 150 29.59 -4.14 -13.87
CA LEU A 150 30.80 -4.37 -13.10
C LEU A 150 32.05 -4.19 -13.96
N TYR A 151 33.02 -3.47 -13.43
CA TYR A 151 34.34 -3.27 -14.02
C TYR A 151 35.42 -3.62 -13.00
N THR A 152 36.57 -4.10 -13.46
CA THR A 152 37.73 -4.31 -12.58
C THR A 152 38.22 -2.96 -12.05
N ARG A 153 38.52 -2.89 -10.75
CA ARG A 153 39.02 -1.67 -10.12
C ARG A 153 40.43 -1.36 -10.62
N LYS A 154 40.67 -0.10 -11.02
CA LYS A 154 41.97 0.43 -11.40
C LYS A 154 42.20 1.77 -10.69
N PRO A 155 43.43 2.08 -10.20
CA PRO A 155 43.72 3.36 -9.57
C PRO A 155 43.37 4.53 -10.49
N GLY A 156 42.69 5.56 -9.95
CA GLY A 156 42.30 6.76 -10.68
C GLY A 156 41.06 6.64 -11.58
N TYR A 157 40.50 5.45 -11.77
CA TYR A 157 39.26 5.28 -12.54
C TYR A 157 38.04 5.51 -11.63
N VAL A 158 37.16 6.40 -12.07
CA VAL A 158 35.87 6.69 -11.43
C VAL A 158 34.77 6.75 -12.49
N CYS A 159 33.57 6.45 -12.01
CA CYS A 159 32.30 6.80 -12.60
C CYS A 159 31.62 7.73 -11.58
#